data_AF-A0AB33INI9-F1
#
_entry.id   AF-A0AB33INI9-F1
#
_cell.length_a   1.000
_cell.length_b   1.000
_cell.length_c   1.000
_cell.angle_alpha   90.00
_cell.angle_beta   90.00
_cell.angle_gamma   90.00
#
_symmetry.space_group_name_H-M   'P 1'
#
loop_
_entity.id
_entity.type
_entity.pdbx_description
1 polymer ?
#
loop_
_entity_poly.entity_id
_entity_poly.type
_entity_poly.pdbx_seq_one_letter_code
_entity_poly.pdbx_strand_id
1 'polypeptide(L)'
;MPSKKSSKISNLTQGMFVGAVSDNFDERIDQKIFHAEIVVDSAKVSAEMKAYQPIPVIANFINEDGSDNLKETIEANYRKVKQRYCRLLIQRFKG
;
A
#
# COMPACT_ATOMS: atom_id res chain seq x y z
N MET A 1 -21.39 -20.35 -31.71
CA MET A 1 -21.28 -19.66 -30.40
C MET A 1 -20.86 -18.22 -30.65
N PRO A 2 -21.66 -17.20 -30.28
CA PRO A 2 -21.28 -15.80 -30.49
C PRO A 2 -20.18 -15.40 -29.49
N SER A 3 -19.10 -14.83 -30.03
CA SER A 3 -17.94 -14.38 -29.26
C SER A 3 -18.28 -13.10 -28.49
N LYS A 4 -18.03 -13.12 -27.17
CA LYS A 4 -18.17 -11.98 -26.26
C LYS A 4 -17.23 -10.86 -26.70
N LYS A 5 -17.74 -9.78 -27.32
CA LYS A 5 -16.93 -8.59 -27.58
C LYS A 5 -16.79 -7.80 -26.29
N SER A 6 -15.59 -7.85 -25.72
CA SER A 6 -15.18 -7.01 -24.59
C SER A 6 -15.33 -5.53 -24.97
N SER A 7 -16.08 -4.77 -24.18
CA SER A 7 -16.14 -3.30 -24.27
C SER A 7 -14.75 -2.74 -23.99
N LYS A 8 -14.02 -2.40 -25.05
CA LYS A 8 -12.66 -1.88 -24.97
C LYS A 8 -12.73 -0.43 -24.49
N ILE A 9 -12.16 -0.17 -23.31
CA ILE A 9 -11.96 1.20 -22.82
C ILE A 9 -10.88 1.84 -23.69
N SER A 10 -11.26 2.85 -24.47
CA SER A 10 -10.37 3.58 -25.37
C SER A 10 -9.68 4.69 -24.59
N ASN A 11 -8.35 4.59 -24.47
CA ASN A 11 -7.38 5.61 -24.05
C ASN A 11 -7.77 6.52 -22.87
N LEU A 12 -7.25 6.17 -21.69
CA LEU A 12 -7.25 7.00 -20.48
C LEU A 12 -6.16 8.07 -20.60
N THR A 13 -6.50 9.27 -21.03
CA THR A 13 -5.70 10.47 -20.72
C THR A 13 -6.24 11.10 -19.44
N GLN A 14 -5.37 11.76 -18.68
CA GLN A 14 -5.73 12.38 -17.41
C GLN A 14 -6.80 13.46 -17.66
N GLY A 15 -8.08 13.12 -17.44
CA GLY A 15 -9.19 14.07 -17.53
C GLY A 15 -10.25 13.82 -18.61
N MET A 16 -10.22 12.76 -19.42
CA MET A 16 -11.36 12.51 -20.33
C MET A 16 -11.65 11.02 -20.53
N PHE A 17 -12.89 10.61 -20.24
CA PHE A 17 -13.38 9.25 -20.48
C PHE A 17 -14.51 9.25 -21.51
N VAL A 18 -14.43 8.33 -22.48
CA VAL A 18 -15.45 8.08 -23.50
C VAL A 18 -15.77 6.58 -23.47
N GLY A 19 -17.01 6.24 -23.13
CA GLY A 19 -17.51 4.86 -23.09
C GLY A 19 -18.78 4.69 -23.90
N ALA A 20 -19.00 3.49 -24.45
CA ALA A 20 -20.24 3.09 -25.11
C ALA A 20 -20.83 1.85 -24.40
N VAL A 21 -22.13 1.89 -24.13
CA VAL A 21 -22.87 0.82 -23.43
C VAL A 21 -24.03 0.35 -24.33
N SER A 22 -24.22 -0.97 -24.46
CA SER A 22 -25.35 -1.60 -25.14
C SER A 22 -26.03 -2.53 -24.13
N ASP A 23 -27.35 -2.45 -23.96
CA ASP A 23 -28.06 -3.11 -22.85
C ASP A 23 -28.57 -4.53 -23.18
N ASN A 24 -28.50 -4.98 -24.44
CA ASN A 24 -29.12 -6.24 -24.87
C ASN A 24 -28.56 -6.77 -26.21
N PHE A 25 -28.63 -8.10 -26.40
CA PHE A 25 -28.11 -8.80 -27.59
C PHE A 25 -29.03 -8.70 -28.82
N ASP A 26 -30.32 -8.42 -28.60
CA ASP A 26 -31.36 -8.50 -29.64
C ASP A 26 -31.83 -7.13 -30.16
N GLU A 27 -31.51 -6.03 -29.48
CA GLU A 27 -31.80 -4.66 -29.93
C GLU A 27 -30.51 -3.86 -30.08
N ARG A 28 -30.24 -3.36 -31.29
CA ARG A 28 -29.16 -2.39 -31.51
C ARG A 28 -29.64 -1.01 -31.07
N ILE A 29 -29.34 -0.63 -29.84
CA ILE A 29 -29.48 0.75 -29.36
C ILE A 29 -28.32 1.57 -29.94
N ASP A 30 -28.59 2.81 -30.38
CA ASP A 30 -27.54 3.75 -30.79
C ASP A 30 -26.53 3.94 -29.66
N GLN A 31 -25.24 3.87 -29.99
CA GLN A 31 -24.16 3.98 -29.01
C GLN A 31 -24.26 5.31 -28.26
N LYS A 32 -24.71 5.29 -27.01
CA LYS A 32 -24.72 6.47 -26.15
C LYS A 32 -23.31 6.75 -25.68
N ILE A 33 -22.78 7.90 -26.06
CA ILE A 33 -21.48 8.40 -25.62
C ILE A 33 -21.68 9.16 -24.32
N PHE A 34 -20.98 8.72 -23.26
CA PHE A 34 -20.86 9.50 -22.03
C PHE A 34 -19.52 10.23 -22.01
N HIS A 35 -19.55 11.49 -21.57
CA HIS A 35 -18.37 12.32 -21.35
C HIS A 35 -18.28 12.60 -19.86
N ALA A 36 -17.17 12.17 -19.24
CA ALA A 36 -16.85 12.51 -17.87
C ALA A 36 -15.42 13.05 -17.83
N GLU A 37 -15.23 14.16 -17.12
CA GLU A 37 -13.93 14.78 -16.87
C GLU A 37 -13.51 14.53 -15.43
N ILE A 38 -12.27 14.05 -15.25
CA ILE A 38 -11.66 13.93 -13.93
C ILE A 38 -10.70 15.09 -13.78
N VAL A 39 -11.14 16.15 -13.10
CA VAL A 39 -10.30 17.30 -12.78
C VAL A 39 -9.43 16.97 -11.58
N VAL A 40 -8.11 16.94 -11.79
CA VAL A 40 -7.12 16.74 -10.72
C VAL A 40 -6.46 18.09 -10.42
N ASP A 41 -6.66 18.62 -9.22
CA ASP A 41 -5.95 19.81 -8.75
C ASP A 41 -4.50 19.45 -8.36
N SER A 42 -3.60 19.60 -9.33
CA SER A 42 -2.18 19.29 -9.15
C SER A 42 -1.49 20.21 -8.13
N ALA A 43 -1.96 21.46 -8.00
CA ALA A 43 -1.43 22.41 -7.03
C ALA A 43 -1.80 22.00 -5.61
N LYS A 44 -3.05 21.58 -5.38
CA LYS A 44 -3.51 21.04 -4.10
C LYS A 44 -2.78 19.74 -3.74
N VAL A 45 -2.65 18.79 -4.68
CA VAL A 45 -1.89 17.55 -4.44
C VAL A 45 -0.42 17.85 -4.13
N SER A 46 0.20 18.78 -4.84
CA SER A 46 1.59 19.18 -4.57
C SER A 46 1.73 19.85 -3.19
N ALA A 47 0.78 20.69 -2.79
CA ALA A 47 0.76 21.32 -1.47
C ALA A 47 0.59 20.27 -0.35
N GLU A 48 -0.31 19.30 -0.53
CA GLU A 48 -0.52 18.18 0.40
C GLU A 48 0.75 17.32 0.53
N MET A 49 1.38 16.98 -0.60
CA MET A 49 2.63 16.19 -0.61
C MET A 49 3.80 16.91 0.07
N LYS A 50 3.90 18.24 -0.07
CA LYS A 50 4.92 19.04 0.62
C LYS A 50 4.72 19.05 2.14
N ALA A 51 3.50 18.82 2.62
CA ALA A 51 3.19 18.75 4.04
C ALA A 51 3.50 17.38 4.67
N TYR A 52 3.79 16.35 3.86
CA TYR A 52 4.09 15.02 4.37
C TYR A 52 5.35 15.03 5.22
N GLN A 53 5.23 14.41 6.40
CA GLN A 53 6.34 14.20 7.31
C GLN A 53 6.92 12.79 7.07
N PRO A 54 8.24 12.62 7.19
CA PRO A 54 8.84 11.29 7.14
C PRO A 54 8.32 10.43 8.28
N ILE A 55 8.12 9.14 8.01
CA ILE A 55 7.74 8.16 9.03
C ILE A 55 8.87 8.09 10.07
N PRO A 56 8.58 8.23 11.37
CA PRO A 56 9.61 8.16 12.40
C PRO A 56 10.24 6.77 12.45
N VAL A 57 11.56 6.72 12.63
CA VAL A 57 12.30 5.48 12.84
C VAL A 57 12.08 5.03 14.28
N ILE A 58 11.39 3.90 14.47
CA ILE A 58 11.05 3.34 15.80
C ILE A 58 12.29 2.73 16.49
N ALA A 59 13.14 2.07 15.70
CA ALA A 59 14.39 1.49 16.17
C ALA A 59 15.44 1.63 15.06
N ASN A 60 16.56 2.25 15.40
CA ASN A 60 17.71 2.34 14.50
C ASN A 60 18.69 1.23 14.85
N PHE A 61 19.03 0.40 13.86
CA PHE A 61 19.99 -0.70 14.00
C PHE A 61 21.34 -0.34 13.39
N ILE A 62 21.57 0.92 13.03
CA ILE A 62 22.86 1.38 12.50
C ILE A 62 23.72 1.90 13.66
N ASN A 63 24.95 1.41 13.74
CA ASN A 63 25.97 1.86 14.69
C ASN A 63 26.54 3.24 14.31
N GLU A 64 27.29 3.86 15.22
CA GLU A 64 27.93 5.17 15.00
C GLU A 64 28.91 5.18 13.80
N ASP A 65 29.49 4.04 13.48
CA ASP A 65 30.39 3.83 12.33
C ASP A 65 29.66 3.51 11.01
N GLY A 66 28.32 3.44 11.03
CA GLY A 66 27.49 3.12 9.87
C GLY A 66 27.27 1.62 9.62
N SER A 67 27.79 0.74 10.48
CA SER A 67 27.58 -0.71 10.35
C SER A 67 26.18 -1.15 10.83
N ASP A 68 25.63 -2.21 10.22
CA ASP A 68 24.35 -2.83 10.64
C ASP A 68 24.55 -3.72 11.87
N ASN A 69 23.79 -3.43 12.92
CA ASN A 69 23.81 -4.08 14.24
C ASN A 69 22.53 -4.90 14.51
N LEU A 70 21.71 -5.15 13.48
CA LEU A 70 20.43 -5.82 13.62
C LEU A 70 20.59 -7.22 14.22
N LYS A 71 21.60 -7.97 13.77
CA LYS A 71 21.82 -9.36 14.20
C LYS A 71 22.21 -9.44 15.67
N GLU A 72 23.20 -8.66 16.11
CA GLU A 72 23.63 -8.66 17.51
C GLU A 72 22.49 -8.17 18.41
N THR A 73 21.70 -7.19 17.97
CA THR A 73 20.56 -6.69 18.73
C THR A 73 19.49 -7.76 18.94
N ILE A 74 19.15 -8.52 17.89
CA ILE A 74 18.22 -9.65 17.97
C ILE A 74 18.76 -10.72 18.92
N GLU A 75 20.03 -11.08 18.79
CA GLU A 75 20.63 -12.12 19.63
C GLU A 75 20.69 -11.72 21.10
N ALA A 76 21.06 -10.47 21.39
CA ALA A 76 21.05 -9.92 22.74
C ALA A 76 19.64 -9.92 23.35
N ASN A 77 18.62 -9.56 22.56
CA ASN A 77 17.23 -9.61 22.99
C ASN A 77 16.80 -11.05 23.34
N TYR A 78 17.07 -12.01 22.43
CA TYR A 78 16.78 -13.41 22.65
C TYR A 78 17.38 -13.95 23.95
N ARG A 79 18.68 -13.67 24.18
CA ARG A 79 19.39 -14.07 25.41
C ARG A 79 18.75 -13.46 26.65
N LYS A 80 18.39 -12.17 26.62
CA LYS A 80 17.72 -11.47 27.73
C LYS A 80 16.36 -12.10 28.07
N VAL A 81 15.53 -12.37 27.06
CA VAL A 81 14.21 -13.00 27.25
C VAL A 81 14.35 -14.39 27.85
N LYS A 82 15.27 -15.20 27.30
CA LYS A 82 15.56 -16.54 27.80
C LYS A 82 16.01 -16.53 29.26
N GLN A 83 16.94 -15.64 29.63
CA GLN A 83 17.38 -15.49 31.02
C GLN A 83 16.25 -15.04 31.95
N ARG A 84 15.41 -14.09 31.51
CA ARG A 84 14.26 -13.63 32.30
C ARG A 84 13.28 -14.77 32.57
N TYR A 85 13.01 -15.60 31.57
CA TYR A 85 12.17 -16.78 31.72
C TYR A 85 12.77 -17.80 32.70
N CYS A 86 14.06 -18.14 32.54
CA CYS A 86 14.76 -19.02 33.47
C CYS A 86 14.70 -18.50 34.91
N ARG A 87 14.91 -17.20 35.11
CA ARG A 87 14.81 -16.57 36.45
C ARG A 87 13.40 -16.70 37.04
N LEU A 88 12.37 -16.49 36.22
CA LEU A 88 10.98 -16.62 36.67
C LEU A 88 10.65 -18.06 37.08
N LEU A 89 11.09 -19.06 36.30
CA LEU A 89 10.92 -20.47 36.66
C LEU A 89 11.64 -20.80 37.96
N ILE A 90 12.90 -20.37 38.10
CA ILE A 90 13.68 -20.60 39.32
C ILE A 90 12.99 -19.98 40.54
N GLN A 91 12.44 -18.77 40.43
CA GLN A 91 11.67 -18.15 41.51
C GLN A 91 10.38 -18.92 41.82
N ARG A 92 9.70 -19.44 40.80
CA ARG A 92 8.43 -20.18 40.95
C ARG A 92 8.59 -21.54 41.60
N PHE A 93 9.71 -22.22 41.39
CA PHE A 93 9.97 -23.57 41.93
C PHE A 93 10.84 -23.59 43.20
N LYS A 94 11.33 -22.43 43.66
CA LYS A 94 12.08 -22.28 44.92
C LYS A 94 11.26 -21.68 46.07
N GLY A 95 9.98 -21.40 45.86
CA GLY A 95 9.01 -21.04 46.90
C GLY A 95 8.00 -22.15 47.06
#